data_AF-A0A3N7CFX0-F1
#
_entry.id   AF-A0A3N7CFX0-F1
#
_cell.length_a   1.000
_cell.length_b   1.000
_cell.length_c   1.000
_cell.angle_alpha   90.00
_cell.angle_beta   90.00
_cell.angle_gamma   90.00
#
_symmetry.space_group_name_H-M   'P 1'
#
loop_
_entity.id
_entity.type
_entity.pdbx_description
1 polymer ?
#
loop_
_entity_poly.entity_id
_entity_poly.type
_entity_poly.pdbx_seq_one_letter_code
_entity_poly.pdbx_strand_id
1 'polypeptide(L)'
;MNKEIILESLTRALENWVRHASAEQLWQVHQAGGLGASVHAEGDLVQVRIALGGARNALSDIGKTDGRLPVTEAFRGNSGADWGTPPPQGSAAREQWFLSSDVAQEHARQYLMAEVGEKRDVLARFVDEWIAQPQGGAQAPAS
;
A
#
# COMPACT_ATOMS: atom_id res chain seq x y z
N MET A 1 15.94 -20.98 0.75
CA MET A 1 14.99 -19.97 0.26
C MET A 1 15.75 -18.69 -0.03
N ASN A 2 15.65 -18.13 -1.23
CA ASN A 2 16.39 -16.91 -1.58
C ASN A 2 15.59 -15.66 -1.15
N LYS A 3 16.18 -14.85 -0.26
CA LYS A 3 15.62 -13.57 0.22
C LYS A 3 15.26 -12.64 -0.95
N GLU A 4 16.07 -12.63 -2.01
CA GLU A 4 15.85 -11.78 -3.18
C GLU A 4 14.56 -12.16 -3.92
N ILE A 5 14.28 -13.46 -4.06
CA ILE A 5 13.05 -13.96 -4.70
C ILE A 5 11.81 -13.52 -3.91
N ILE A 6 11.86 -13.61 -2.57
CA ILE A 6 10.73 -13.16 -1.73
C ILE A 6 10.56 -11.65 -1.83
N LEU A 7 11.65 -10.89 -1.79
CA LEU A 7 11.62 -9.43 -1.88
C LEU A 7 11.05 -8.96 -3.22
N GLU A 8 11.45 -9.56 -4.33
CA GLU A 8 10.91 -9.26 -5.66
C GLU A 8 9.43 -9.63 -5.76
N SER A 9 9.03 -10.81 -5.27
CA SER A 9 7.63 -11.23 -5.24
C SER A 9 6.78 -10.30 -4.37
N LEU A 10 7.30 -9.85 -3.23
CA LEU A 10 6.62 -8.89 -2.36
C LEU A 10 6.45 -7.53 -3.04
N THR A 11 7.51 -7.03 -3.68
CA THR A 11 7.48 -5.76 -4.42
C THR A 11 6.43 -5.83 -5.52
N ARG A 12 6.45 -6.89 -6.35
CA ARG A 12 5.46 -7.08 -7.43
C ARG A 12 4.04 -7.22 -6.88
N ALA A 13 3.86 -7.91 -5.76
CA ALA A 13 2.54 -8.06 -5.14
C ALA A 13 1.99 -6.72 -4.64
N LEU A 14 2.83 -5.85 -4.06
CA LEU A 14 2.45 -4.50 -3.67
C LEU A 14 2.13 -3.63 -4.87
N GLU A 15 2.97 -3.65 -5.90
CA GLU A 15 2.70 -2.91 -7.13
C GLU A 15 1.37 -3.35 -7.76
N ASN A 16 1.15 -4.67 -7.85
CA ASN A 16 -0.10 -5.19 -8.38
C ASN A 16 -1.29 -4.79 -7.52
N TRP A 17 -1.15 -4.81 -6.19
CA TRP A 17 -2.20 -4.35 -5.28
C TRP A 17 -2.55 -2.88 -5.52
N VAL A 18 -1.56 -1.99 -5.59
CA VAL A 18 -1.79 -0.55 -5.79
C VAL A 18 -2.49 -0.27 -7.12
N ARG A 19 -2.15 -1.00 -8.19
CA ARG A 19 -2.82 -0.87 -9.51
C ARG A 19 -4.31 -1.23 -9.47
N HIS A 20 -4.69 -2.19 -8.61
CA HIS A 20 -6.05 -2.74 -8.56
C HIS A 20 -6.84 -2.30 -7.31
N ALA A 21 -6.22 -1.53 -6.42
CA ALA A 21 -6.86 -1.06 -5.20
C ALA A 21 -8.04 -0.14 -5.53
N SER A 22 -9.17 -0.38 -4.85
CA SER A 22 -10.33 0.49 -4.91
C SER A 22 -10.05 1.85 -4.26
N ALA A 23 -10.88 2.85 -4.55
CA ALA A 23 -10.76 4.17 -3.92
C ALA A 23 -10.81 4.07 -2.38
N GLU A 24 -11.71 3.26 -1.83
CA GLU A 24 -11.80 3.06 -0.37
C GLU A 24 -10.51 2.45 0.21
N GLN A 25 -9.93 1.48 -0.49
CA GLN A 25 -8.68 0.85 -0.06
C GLN A 25 -7.49 1.82 -0.10
N LEU A 26 -7.38 2.61 -1.17
CA LEU A 26 -6.35 3.65 -1.28
C LEU A 26 -6.51 4.69 -0.18
N TRP A 27 -7.74 5.16 0.06
CA TRP A 27 -8.03 6.13 1.10
C TRP A 27 -7.66 5.60 2.48
N GLN A 28 -8.04 4.35 2.79
CA GLN A 28 -7.72 3.70 4.06
C GLN A 28 -6.20 3.64 4.28
N VAL A 29 -5.42 3.26 3.27
CA VAL A 29 -3.96 3.24 3.34
C VAL A 29 -3.41 4.64 3.57
N HIS A 30 -3.89 5.64 2.84
CA HIS A 30 -3.40 7.01 3.04
C HIS A 30 -3.78 7.61 4.39
N GLN A 31 -4.92 7.22 4.95
CA GLN A 31 -5.40 7.71 6.24
C GLN A 31 -4.67 7.02 7.40
N ALA A 32 -4.64 5.68 7.40
CA ALA A 32 -4.25 4.88 8.55
C ALA A 32 -3.07 3.94 8.28
N GLY A 33 -2.65 3.77 7.02
CA GLY A 33 -1.73 2.73 6.61
C GLY A 33 -2.40 1.36 6.68
N GLY A 34 -1.69 0.38 7.23
CA GLY A 34 -2.22 -0.95 7.50
C GLY A 34 -2.07 -1.94 6.35
N LEU A 35 -1.21 -1.64 5.38
CA LEU A 35 -0.73 -2.65 4.44
C LEU A 35 -0.03 -3.77 5.20
N GLY A 36 -0.36 -5.00 4.84
CA GLY A 36 0.30 -6.19 5.31
C GLY A 36 0.47 -7.19 4.19
N ALA A 37 1.39 -8.13 4.39
CA ALA A 37 1.64 -9.19 3.44
C ALA A 37 1.60 -10.55 4.13
N SER A 38 1.06 -11.54 3.44
CA SER A 38 1.18 -12.95 3.79
C SER A 38 2.05 -13.61 2.73
N VAL A 39 3.16 -14.20 3.17
CA VAL A 39 4.10 -14.93 2.31
C VAL A 39 3.89 -16.41 2.53
N HIS A 40 3.58 -17.13 1.45
CA HIS A 40 3.52 -18.58 1.42
C HIS A 40 4.61 -19.07 0.48
N ALA A 41 5.47 -19.97 0.95
CA ALA A 41 6.57 -20.47 0.17
C ALA A 41 6.63 -21.99 0.26
N GLU A 42 6.58 -22.65 -0.89
CA GLU A 42 6.60 -24.09 -1.04
C GLU A 42 7.70 -24.45 -2.06
N GLY A 43 8.79 -25.04 -1.57
CA GLY A 43 9.98 -25.29 -2.39
C GLY A 43 10.56 -24.00 -2.97
N ASP A 44 10.52 -23.87 -4.29
CA ASP A 44 10.97 -22.67 -5.03
C ASP A 44 9.81 -21.72 -5.39
N LEU A 45 8.56 -22.09 -5.10
CA LEU A 45 7.40 -21.25 -5.35
C LEU A 45 7.18 -20.29 -4.18
N VAL A 46 7.22 -18.99 -4.45
CA VAL A 46 6.88 -17.95 -3.48
C VAL A 46 5.63 -17.21 -3.93
N GLN A 47 4.58 -17.27 -3.12
CA GLN A 47 3.36 -16.51 -3.31
C GLN A 47 3.25 -15.43 -2.22
N VAL A 48 3.02 -14.20 -2.64
CA VAL A 48 2.80 -13.09 -1.72
C VAL A 48 1.42 -12.50 -1.96
N ARG A 49 0.65 -12.36 -0.88
CA ARG A 49 -0.68 -11.73 -0.89
C ARG A 49 -0.65 -10.47 -0.04
N ILE A 50 -1.09 -9.35 -0.61
CA ILE A 50 -1.25 -8.08 0.10
C ILE A 50 -2.69 -7.95 0.59
N ALA A 51 -2.85 -7.54 1.84
CA ALA A 51 -4.14 -7.30 2.45
C ALA A 51 -4.10 -6.09 3.40
N LEU A 52 -5.27 -5.48 3.62
CA LEU A 52 -5.46 -4.44 4.62
C LEU A 52 -5.94 -5.03 5.94
N GLY A 53 -5.56 -4.41 7.06
CA GLY A 53 -6.05 -4.79 8.38
C GLY A 53 -5.42 -6.07 8.95
N GLY A 54 -4.28 -6.50 8.39
CA GLY A 54 -3.46 -7.56 8.97
C GLY A 54 -2.72 -7.13 10.23
N ALA A 55 -1.99 -8.06 10.84
CA ALA A 55 -1.11 -7.75 11.97
C ALA A 55 -0.11 -6.65 11.61
N ARG A 56 0.06 -5.68 12.51
CA ARG A 56 0.97 -4.55 12.28
C ARG A 56 2.39 -5.05 12.09
N ASN A 57 3.01 -4.67 10.98
CA ASN A 57 4.36 -5.07 10.57
C ASN A 57 5.05 -3.89 9.87
N ALA A 58 6.27 -4.10 9.39
CA ALA A 58 7.06 -3.06 8.72
C ALA A 58 6.33 -2.40 7.52
N LEU A 59 5.43 -3.11 6.85
CA LEU A 59 4.66 -2.58 5.71
C LEU A 59 3.50 -1.67 6.16
N SER A 60 3.10 -1.71 7.42
CA SER A 60 1.89 -1.02 7.89
C SER A 60 1.98 0.49 7.85
N ASP A 61 3.19 1.06 7.78
CA ASP A 61 3.39 2.49 7.65
C ASP A 61 3.65 2.93 6.19
N ILE A 62 3.67 1.99 5.22
CA ILE A 62 3.72 2.33 3.78
C ILE A 62 2.41 3.00 3.40
N GLY A 63 2.50 4.10 2.66
CA GLY A 63 1.35 4.82 2.13
C GLY A 63 0.70 5.78 3.10
N LYS A 64 1.01 5.65 4.39
CA LYS A 64 0.38 6.45 5.43
C LYS A 64 0.82 7.91 5.30
N THR A 65 -0.14 8.78 5.05
CA THR A 65 0.04 10.23 4.94
C THR A 65 -0.88 11.00 5.87
N ASP A 66 -1.63 10.30 6.74
CA ASP A 66 -2.70 10.89 7.57
C ASP A 66 -3.71 11.68 6.72
N GLY A 67 -4.01 11.16 5.52
CA GLY A 67 -4.88 11.79 4.52
C GLY A 67 -4.25 13.00 3.80
N ARG A 68 -2.96 13.28 4.04
CA ARG A 68 -2.17 14.30 3.34
C ARG A 68 -1.68 13.74 2.01
N LEU A 69 -2.62 13.57 1.08
CA LEU A 69 -2.26 13.35 -0.31
C LEU A 69 -1.37 14.51 -0.79
N PRO A 70 -0.30 14.22 -1.55
CA PRO A 70 0.56 15.25 -2.08
C PRO A 70 -0.29 16.29 -2.83
N VAL A 71 -0.27 17.52 -2.33
CA VAL A 71 -0.96 18.66 -2.95
C VAL A 71 -0.15 18.98 -4.19
N THR A 72 -0.58 18.51 -5.35
CA THR A 72 -0.05 19.05 -6.59
C THR A 72 -0.73 20.39 -6.82
N GLU A 73 0.01 21.47 -6.64
CA GLU A 73 -0.32 22.75 -7.26
C GLU A 73 -0.34 22.53 -8.79
N ALA A 74 -1.52 22.21 -9.33
CA ALA A 74 -1.87 22.17 -10.75
C ALA A 74 -1.07 21.21 -11.66
N PHE A 75 -1.74 20.22 -12.26
CA PHE A 75 -1.37 19.80 -13.62
C PHE A 75 -2.11 20.70 -14.63
N ARG A 76 -1.51 21.84 -14.96
CA ARG A 76 -1.94 22.75 -16.03
C ARG A 76 -1.58 22.12 -17.39
N GLY A 77 -2.35 21.14 -17.83
CA GLY A 77 -2.28 20.59 -19.20
C GLY A 77 -3.36 21.23 -20.07
N ASN A 78 -3.07 22.37 -20.71
CA ASN A 78 -3.75 23.11 -21.80
C ASN A 78 -5.29 23.07 -22.03
N SER A 79 -6.09 22.49 -21.14
CA SER A 79 -7.54 22.35 -21.30
C SER A 79 -8.20 22.30 -19.92
N GLY A 80 -8.64 23.46 -19.42
CA GLY A 80 -9.64 23.62 -18.35
C GLY A 80 -9.56 22.64 -17.16
N ALA A 81 -8.66 22.88 -16.22
CA ALA A 81 -8.51 22.10 -15.00
C ALA A 81 -9.05 22.89 -13.80
N ASP A 82 -10.37 22.85 -13.58
CA ASP A 82 -11.06 23.44 -12.42
C ASP A 82 -11.19 22.40 -11.29
N TRP A 83 -10.08 21.74 -10.95
CA TRP A 83 -10.05 20.72 -9.91
C TRP A 83 -9.86 21.43 -8.57
N GLY A 84 -10.98 21.68 -7.88
CA GLY A 84 -11.02 22.46 -6.64
C GLY A 84 -9.98 22.03 -5.60
N THR A 85 -9.57 22.99 -4.77
CA THR A 85 -8.65 22.78 -3.64
C THR A 85 -9.16 21.64 -2.75
N PRO A 86 -8.31 20.65 -2.39
CA PRO A 86 -8.76 19.55 -1.54
C PRO A 86 -9.35 20.11 -0.23
N PRO A 87 -10.48 19.57 0.25
CA PRO A 87 -11.07 20.01 1.51
C PRO A 87 -10.07 19.95 2.68
N PRO A 88 -10.24 20.73 3.75
CA PRO A 88 -9.35 20.72 4.90
C PRO A 88 -9.05 19.31 5.42
N GLN A 89 -7.82 19.08 5.85
CA GLN A 89 -7.40 17.80 6.43
C GLN A 89 -8.30 17.44 7.63
N GLY A 90 -8.63 16.17 7.77
CA GLY A 90 -9.49 15.67 8.85
C GLY A 90 -10.99 15.95 8.69
N SER A 91 -11.41 16.63 7.61
CA SER A 91 -12.84 16.81 7.31
C SER A 91 -13.43 15.55 6.66
N ALA A 92 -14.68 15.22 7.00
CA ALA A 92 -15.44 14.15 6.34
C ALA A 92 -15.63 14.41 4.83
N ALA A 93 -15.65 15.69 4.43
CA ALA A 93 -15.70 16.11 3.03
C ALA A 93 -14.48 15.67 2.23
N ARG A 94 -13.32 15.47 2.89
CA ARG A 94 -12.08 15.08 2.23
C ARG A 94 -12.10 13.63 1.75
N GLU A 95 -12.69 12.73 2.55
CA GLU A 95 -12.93 11.35 2.14
C GLU A 95 -13.87 11.30 0.93
N GLN A 96 -15.01 12.00 1.01
CA GLN A 96 -15.97 12.04 -0.10
C GLN A 96 -15.37 12.64 -1.38
N TRP A 97 -14.57 13.69 -1.25
CA TRP A 97 -13.82 14.27 -2.37
C TRP A 97 -12.83 13.27 -2.98
N PHE A 98 -12.10 12.51 -2.16
CA PHE A 98 -11.17 11.50 -2.66
C PHE A 98 -11.90 10.36 -3.39
N LEU A 99 -12.97 9.84 -2.79
CA LEU A 99 -13.77 8.75 -3.35
C LEU A 99 -14.46 9.13 -4.67
N SER A 100 -14.68 10.42 -4.92
CA SER A 100 -15.29 10.95 -6.15
C SER A 100 -14.30 11.50 -7.18
N SER A 101 -13.00 11.50 -6.88
CA SER A 101 -11.96 12.10 -7.74
C SER A 101 -10.99 11.04 -8.27
N ASP A 102 -11.17 10.63 -9.52
CA ASP A 102 -10.26 9.70 -10.21
C ASP A 102 -8.82 10.23 -10.25
N VAL A 103 -8.66 11.54 -10.39
CA VAL A 103 -7.35 12.21 -10.36
C VAL A 103 -6.71 12.05 -8.98
N ALA A 104 -7.45 12.28 -7.89
CA ALA A 104 -6.91 12.09 -6.55
C ALA A 104 -6.51 10.63 -6.30
N GLN A 105 -7.30 9.67 -6.78
CA GLN A 105 -7.00 8.25 -6.70
C GLN A 105 -5.75 7.87 -7.52
N GLU A 106 -5.59 8.42 -8.71
CA GLU A 106 -4.41 8.17 -9.55
C GLU A 106 -3.13 8.72 -8.91
N HIS A 107 -3.18 9.94 -8.36
CA HIS A 107 -2.05 10.49 -7.62
C HIS A 107 -1.72 9.69 -6.35
N ALA A 108 -2.73 9.19 -5.64
CA ALA A 108 -2.54 8.25 -4.53
C ALA A 108 -1.79 6.98 -4.97
N ARG A 109 -2.20 6.38 -6.11
CA ARG A 109 -1.50 5.22 -6.69
C ARG A 109 -0.05 5.55 -7.05
N GLN A 110 0.19 6.68 -7.70
CA GLN A 110 1.54 7.11 -8.08
C GLN A 110 2.45 7.32 -6.87
N TYR A 111 1.91 7.94 -5.82
CA TYR A 111 2.64 8.09 -4.56
C TYR A 111 2.98 6.73 -3.96
N LEU A 112 2.02 5.82 -3.86
CA LEU A 112 2.25 4.47 -3.34
C LEU A 112 3.27 3.69 -4.18
N MET A 113 3.20 3.80 -5.52
CA MET A 113 4.18 3.20 -6.43
C MET A 113 5.60 3.71 -6.15
N ALA A 114 5.75 5.03 -6.02
CA ALA A 114 7.04 5.64 -5.71
C ALA A 114 7.55 5.18 -4.35
N GLU A 115 6.69 5.19 -3.33
CA GLU A 115 7.06 4.80 -1.97
C GLU A 115 7.44 3.32 -1.87
N VAL A 116 6.79 2.42 -2.61
CA VAL A 116 7.18 1.00 -2.68
C VAL A 116 8.61 0.86 -3.26
N GLY A 117 8.96 1.67 -4.26
CA GLY A 117 10.32 1.69 -4.82
C GLY A 117 11.36 2.30 -3.88
N GLU A 118 11.03 3.42 -3.24
CA GLU A 118 11.92 4.16 -2.34
C GLU A 118 12.14 3.46 -1.01
N LYS A 119 11.11 2.81 -0.45
CA LYS A 119 11.18 2.10 0.84
C LYS A 119 11.57 0.63 0.68
N ARG A 120 12.52 0.34 -0.22
CA ARG A 120 13.05 -1.02 -0.43
C ARG A 120 13.66 -1.62 0.86
N ASP A 121 14.26 -0.80 1.71
CA ASP A 121 14.78 -1.25 3.01
C ASP A 121 13.68 -1.75 3.97
N VAL A 122 12.49 -1.12 3.93
CA VAL A 122 11.33 -1.54 4.73
C VAL A 122 10.82 -2.90 4.25
N LEU A 123 10.77 -3.09 2.93
CA LEU A 123 10.41 -4.37 2.31
C LEU A 123 11.42 -5.46 2.67
N ALA A 124 12.71 -5.17 2.60
CA ALA A 124 13.76 -6.09 2.99
C ALA A 124 13.66 -6.49 4.47
N ARG A 125 13.37 -5.51 5.36
CA ARG A 125 13.15 -5.75 6.78
C ARG A 125 11.95 -6.66 7.03
N PHE A 126 10.82 -6.45 6.34
CA PHE A 126 9.68 -7.35 6.44
C PHE A 126 10.07 -8.79 6.07
N VAL A 127 10.84 -8.98 4.99
CA VAL A 127 11.31 -10.30 4.57
C VAL A 127 12.26 -10.90 5.60
N ASP A 128 13.17 -10.12 6.18
CA ASP A 128 14.06 -10.59 7.25
C ASP A 128 13.29 -11.03 8.50
N GLU A 129 12.30 -10.24 8.93
CA GLU A 129 11.41 -10.58 10.04
C GLU A 129 10.63 -11.86 9.75
N TRP A 130 10.13 -12.04 8.54
CA TRP A 130 9.42 -13.25 8.13
C TRP A 130 10.34 -14.49 8.06
N ILE A 131 11.56 -14.37 7.53
CA ILE A 131 12.54 -15.47 7.48
C ILE A 131 12.98 -15.88 8.89
N ALA A 132 13.14 -14.90 9.80
CA ALA A 132 13.52 -15.14 11.17
C ALA A 132 12.40 -15.80 12.01
N GLN A 133 11.14 -15.75 11.54
CA GLN A 133 10.06 -16.50 12.17
C GLN A 133 10.23 -18.00 11.86
N PRO A 134 10.33 -18.87 12.87
CA PRO A 134 10.37 -20.31 12.66
C PRO A 134 9.05 -20.71 11.98
N GLN A 135 9.12 -21.29 10.79
CA GLN A 135 7.94 -21.67 9.99
C GLN A 135 6.95 -22.50 10.82
N GLY A 136 5.77 -21.95 11.08
CA GLY A 136 4.76 -22.58 11.95
C GLY A 136 3.40 -21.91 11.91
N GLY A 137 3.00 -21.35 10.75
CA GLY A 137 1.59 -21.07 10.47
C GLY A 137 0.78 -22.36 10.28
N ALA A 138 0.92 -23.34 11.18
CA ALA A 138 -0.16 -24.26 11.43
C ALA A 138 -1.27 -23.41 12.03
N GLN A 139 -2.24 -23.02 11.20
CA GLN A 139 -3.58 -22.77 11.70
C GLN A 139 -3.97 -24.04 12.45
N ALA A 140 -3.90 -24.02 13.78
CA ALA A 140 -4.61 -24.98 14.58
C ALA A 140 -6.10 -24.83 14.20
N PRO A 141 -6.80 -25.89 13.81
CA PRO A 141 -8.25 -25.81 13.70
C PRO A 141 -8.79 -25.46 15.10
N ALA A 142 -9.55 -24.37 15.18
CA ALA A 142 -10.33 -24.04 16.36
C ALA A 142 -11.19 -25.26 16.73
N SER A 143 -11.17 -25.60 18.02
CA SER A 143 -11.84 -26.76 18.61
C SER A 143 -13.36 -26.71 18.48
#